data_AF-A0A6B3HEK5-F1
#
_entry.id   AF-A0A6B3HEK5-F1
#
_cell.length_a   1.000
_cell.length_b   1.000
_cell.length_c   1.000
_cell.angle_alpha   90.00
_cell.angle_beta   90.00
_cell.angle_gamma   90.00
#
_symmetry.space_group_name_H-M   'P 1'
#
loop_
_entity.id
_entity.type
_entity.pdbx_description
1 polymer ?
#
loop_
_entity_poly.entity_id
_entity_poly.type
_entity_poly.pdbx_seq_one_letter_code
_entity_poly.pdbx_strand_id
1 'polypeptide(L)'
;TGNHEYFSGAEQWVNHVRELGLIPLENARVELGGFDLAGVNDIAGETEGQGPDFGRALGDRDRSRAAVLLAHQPVVIHDAVEHGVDLQLSG
;
A
#
# COMPACT_ATOMS: atom_id res chain seq x y z
N THR A 1 -0.38 -5.09 -2.96
CA THR A 1 -0.20 -6.49 -3.41
C THR A 1 -0.54 -7.40 -2.25
N GLY A 2 -1.12 -8.57 -2.50
CA GLY A 2 -1.37 -9.56 -1.45
C GLY A 2 -0.29 -10.62 -1.36
N ASN A 3 -0.33 -11.45 -0.32
CA ASN A 3 0.61 -12.57 -0.14
C ASN A 3 0.53 -13.55 -1.31
N HIS A 4 -0.66 -13.77 -1.88
CA HIS A 4 -0.84 -14.74 -2.96
C HIS A 4 -0.16 -14.32 -4.27
N GLU A 5 -0.01 -13.02 -4.52
CA GLU A 5 0.71 -12.49 -5.66
C GLU A 5 2.20 -12.85 -5.63
N TYR A 6 2.87 -12.77 -4.47
CA TYR A 6 4.30 -13.13 -4.38
C TYR A 6 4.55 -14.64 -4.53
N PHE A 7 3.59 -15.50 -4.18
CA PHE A 7 3.71 -16.94 -4.37
C PHE A 7 3.47 -17.42 -5.82
N SER A 8 3.01 -16.55 -6.73
CA SER A 8 2.63 -16.94 -8.09
C SER A 8 3.16 -16.04 -9.23
N GLY A 9 4.00 -15.04 -8.90
CA GLY A 9 4.56 -14.10 -9.88
C GLY A 9 3.95 -12.72 -9.76
N ALA A 10 4.25 -12.02 -8.66
CA ALA A 10 3.60 -10.76 -8.28
C ALA A 10 3.63 -9.71 -9.40
N GLU A 11 4.77 -9.58 -10.07
CA GLU A 11 4.94 -8.62 -11.16
C GLU A 11 4.03 -8.92 -12.36
N GLN A 12 3.83 -10.19 -12.71
CA GLN A 12 2.98 -10.60 -13.83
C GLN A 12 1.51 -10.30 -13.52
N TRP A 13 1.07 -10.58 -12.29
CA TRP A 13 -0.29 -10.25 -11.86
C TRP A 13 -0.53 -8.74 -11.79
N VAL A 14 0.42 -7.99 -11.21
CA VAL A 14 0.37 -6.51 -11.16
C VAL A 14 0.27 -5.92 -12.56
N ASN A 15 1.05 -6.44 -13.52
CA ASN A 15 0.97 -5.99 -14.90
C ASN A 15 -0.37 -6.36 -15.54
N HIS A 16 -0.90 -7.55 -15.27
CA HIS A 16 -2.21 -7.95 -15.79
C HIS A 16 -3.36 -7.08 -15.26
N VAL A 17 -3.39 -6.77 -13.96
CA VAL A 17 -4.45 -5.89 -13.42
C VAL A 17 -4.33 -4.46 -13.95
N ARG A 18 -3.11 -3.98 -14.27
CA ARG A 18 -2.91 -2.72 -14.99
C ARG A 18 -3.52 -2.75 -16.39
N GLU A 19 -3.38 -3.86 -17.12
CA GLU A 19 -4.03 -4.04 -18.43
C GLU A 19 -5.56 -3.99 -18.32
N LEU A 20 -6.13 -4.41 -17.20
CA LEU A 20 -7.56 -4.30 -16.89
C LEU A 20 -8.00 -2.90 -16.46
N GLY A 21 -7.08 -1.93 -16.41
CA GLY A 21 -7.36 -0.54 -16.03
C GLY A 21 -7.33 -0.27 -14.53
N LEU A 22 -6.87 -1.23 -13.72
CA LEU A 22 -6.67 -1.03 -12.28
C LEU A 22 -5.33 -0.29 -12.05
N ILE A 23 -5.28 0.51 -10.99
CA ILE A 23 -4.05 1.21 -10.58
C ILE A 23 -3.58 0.62 -9.26
N PRO A 24 -2.57 -0.28 -9.27
CA PRO A 24 -1.98 -0.81 -8.05
C PRO A 24 -1.29 0.31 -7.25
N LEU A 25 -1.57 0.38 -5.95
CA LEU A 25 -0.89 1.26 -5.02
C LEU A 25 0.28 0.52 -4.37
N GLU A 26 1.38 0.40 -5.10
CA GLU A 26 2.62 -0.26 -4.63
C GLU A 26 3.53 0.78 -3.97
N ASN A 27 3.50 0.87 -2.64
CA ASN A 27 4.17 1.92 -1.87
C ASN A 27 3.87 3.32 -2.45
N ALA A 28 2.59 3.57 -2.73
CA ALA A 28 2.11 4.71 -3.48
C ALA A 28 0.80 5.25 -2.89
N ARG A 29 0.49 6.49 -3.25
CA ARG A 29 -0.69 7.22 -2.79
C ARG A 29 -1.38 7.92 -3.96
N VAL A 30 -2.69 8.05 -3.84
CA VAL A 30 -3.50 8.97 -4.64
C VAL A 30 -4.30 9.90 -3.73
N GLU A 31 -4.33 11.17 -4.07
CA GLU A 31 -5.16 12.16 -3.39
C GLU A 31 -6.58 12.10 -3.97
N LEU A 32 -7.58 11.88 -3.11
CA LEU A 32 -8.99 11.92 -3.47
C LEU A 32 -9.63 13.19 -2.91
N GLY A 33 -10.86 13.51 -3.31
CA GLY A 33 -11.50 14.77 -2.92
C GLY A 33 -11.60 15.01 -1.39
N GLY A 34 -11.67 13.95 -0.59
CA GLY A 34 -11.83 14.05 0.88
C GLY A 34 -10.72 13.44 1.73
N PHE A 35 -9.86 12.58 1.17
CA PHE A 35 -8.83 11.86 1.91
C PHE A 35 -7.77 11.34 0.95
N ASP A 36 -6.66 10.87 1.49
CA ASP A 36 -5.59 10.22 0.75
C ASP A 36 -5.76 8.71 0.84
N LEU A 37 -5.76 8.03 -0.30
CA LEU A 37 -5.75 6.57 -0.36
C LEU A 37 -4.34 6.10 -0.67
N ALA A 38 -3.74 5.36 0.26
CA ALA A 38 -2.39 4.82 0.14
C ALA A 38 -2.41 3.30 0.15
N GLY A 39 -1.41 2.70 -0.49
CA GLY A 39 -1.13 1.27 -0.41
C GLY A 39 0.35 1.05 -0.17
N VAL A 40 0.65 0.02 0.63
CA VAL A 40 2.02 -0.49 0.82
C VAL A 40 2.09 -1.94 0.33
N ASN A 41 3.28 -2.36 -0.05
CA ASN A 41 3.52 -3.76 -0.38
C ASN A 41 3.43 -4.65 0.87
N ASP A 42 3.20 -5.94 0.66
CA ASP A 42 3.14 -6.92 1.74
C ASP A 42 4.54 -7.10 2.39
N ILE A 43 4.57 -7.40 3.70
CA ILE A 43 5.79 -7.76 4.43
C ILE A 43 6.50 -8.94 3.78
N ALA A 44 5.78 -9.89 3.19
CA ALA A 44 6.38 -10.99 2.45
C ALA A 44 7.27 -10.51 1.29
N GLY A 45 7.04 -9.30 0.76
CA GLY A 45 7.90 -8.68 -0.25
C GLY A 45 9.28 -8.26 0.27
N GLU A 46 9.50 -8.21 1.59
CA GLU A 46 10.81 -7.85 2.18
C GLU A 46 11.93 -8.80 1.73
N THR A 47 11.63 -10.10 1.57
CA THR A 47 12.61 -11.09 1.12
C THR A 47 13.12 -10.83 -0.29
N GLU A 48 12.35 -10.11 -1.10
CA GLU A 48 12.67 -9.70 -2.46
C GLU A 48 13.08 -8.21 -2.55
N GLY A 49 13.25 -7.53 -1.41
CA GLY A 49 13.60 -6.11 -1.34
C GLY A 49 12.46 -5.16 -1.77
N GLN A 50 11.22 -5.66 -1.79
CA GLN A 50 10.02 -4.92 -2.21
C GLN A 50 8.96 -4.85 -1.10
N GLY A 51 9.39 -4.85 0.17
CA GLY A 51 8.52 -4.74 1.33
C GLY A 51 7.77 -3.40 1.43
N PRO A 52 6.99 -3.21 2.51
CA PRO A 52 6.29 -1.96 2.75
C PRO A 52 7.26 -0.78 2.87
N ASP A 53 6.96 0.31 2.17
CA ASP A 53 7.70 1.57 2.24
C ASP A 53 6.72 2.72 2.50
N PHE A 54 6.51 3.01 3.78
CA PHE A 54 5.62 4.06 4.25
C PHE A 54 6.16 5.45 3.92
N GLY A 55 7.48 5.64 3.94
CA GLY A 55 8.10 6.92 3.59
C GLY A 55 7.77 7.30 2.16
N ARG A 56 7.88 6.34 1.24
CA ARG A 56 7.52 6.53 -0.17
C ARG A 56 6.03 6.72 -0.38
N ALA A 57 5.18 5.96 0.30
CA ALA A 57 3.73 6.07 0.14
C ALA A 57 3.16 7.36 0.75
N LEU A 58 3.68 7.79 1.89
CA LEU A 58 2.99 8.74 2.79
C LEU A 58 3.85 9.94 3.24
N GLY A 59 5.16 9.96 2.93
CA GLY A 59 6.12 10.88 3.53
C GLY A 59 5.97 12.36 3.15
N ASP A 60 5.42 12.63 1.97
CA ASP A 60 5.24 14.00 1.44
C ASP A 60 3.79 14.51 1.52
N ARG A 61 2.89 13.77 2.19
CA ARG A 61 1.47 14.14 2.23
C ARG A 61 1.17 15.32 3.15
N ASP A 62 0.05 16.00 2.88
CA ASP A 62 -0.58 16.92 3.82
C ASP A 62 -1.24 16.16 4.97
N ARG A 63 -0.62 16.20 6.16
CA ARG A 63 -1.11 15.52 7.37
C ARG A 63 -2.38 16.13 7.97
N SER A 64 -2.92 17.22 7.42
CA SER A 64 -4.25 17.74 7.81
C SER A 64 -5.41 16.97 7.17
N ARG A 65 -5.13 16.19 6.11
CA ARG A 65 -6.10 15.34 5.42
C ARG A 65 -6.11 13.95 6.02
N ALA A 66 -7.28 13.33 6.03
CA ALA A 66 -7.41 11.94 6.45
C ALA A 66 -6.64 11.01 5.51
N ALA A 67 -6.02 9.96 6.04
CA ALA A 67 -5.32 8.93 5.28
C ALA A 67 -5.92 7.55 5.54
N VAL A 68 -6.29 6.87 4.45
CA VAL A 68 -6.75 5.48 4.45
C VAL A 68 -5.65 4.61 3.83
N LEU A 69 -5.17 3.62 4.59
CA LEU A 69 -4.16 2.67 4.14
C LEU A 69 -4.81 1.34 3.74
N LEU A 70 -4.49 0.87 2.54
CA LEU A 70 -4.71 -0.50 2.11
C LEU A 70 -3.43 -1.30 2.41
N ALA A 71 -3.50 -2.23 3.36
CA ALA A 71 -2.38 -3.09 3.74
C ALA A 71 -2.85 -4.53 3.87
N HIS A 72 -2.23 -5.46 3.14
CA HIS A 72 -2.72 -6.84 3.07
C HIS A 72 -2.72 -7.56 4.43
N GLN A 73 -1.72 -7.31 5.28
CA GLN A 73 -1.66 -7.86 6.64
C GLN A 73 -1.88 -6.77 7.70
N PRO A 74 -2.62 -7.07 8.79
CA PRO A 74 -2.87 -6.08 9.85
C PRO A 74 -1.63 -5.74 10.69
N VAL A 75 -0.56 -6.55 10.60
CA VAL A 75 0.64 -6.45 11.45
C VAL A 75 1.41 -5.14 11.29
N VAL A 76 1.26 -4.43 10.16
CA VAL A 76 1.91 -3.13 9.91
C VAL A 76 1.21 -1.94 10.60
N ILE A 77 0.24 -2.20 11.48
CA ILE A 77 -0.57 -1.14 12.10
C ILE A 77 0.25 -0.12 12.89
N HIS A 78 1.35 -0.54 13.52
CA HIS A 78 2.20 0.38 14.27
C HIS A 78 2.94 1.35 13.34
N ASP A 79 3.50 0.88 12.24
CA ASP A 79 4.11 1.73 11.21
C ASP A 79 3.08 2.68 10.60
N ALA A 80 1.85 2.19 10.35
CA ALA A 80 0.75 3.01 9.86
C ALA A 80 0.41 4.16 10.82
N VAL A 81 0.34 3.88 12.12
CA VAL A 81 0.11 4.89 13.17
C VAL A 81 1.25 5.91 13.21
N GLU A 82 2.51 5.47 13.17
CA GLU A 82 3.68 6.38 13.17
C GLU A 82 3.66 7.33 11.97
N HIS A 83 3.23 6.83 10.82
CA HIS A 83 3.05 7.62 9.61
C HIS A 83 1.74 8.43 9.60
N GLY A 84 0.89 8.35 10.63
CA GLY A 84 -0.33 9.14 10.78
C GLY A 84 -1.53 8.67 9.95
N VAL A 85 -1.62 7.38 9.67
CA VAL A 85 -2.80 6.78 9.02
C VAL A 85 -3.98 6.80 10.00
N ASP A 86 -5.16 7.20 9.51
CA ASP A 86 -6.38 7.32 10.32
C ASP A 86 -7.25 6.05 10.26
N LEU A 87 -7.16 5.30 9.16
CA LEU A 87 -7.85 4.03 8.96
C LEU A 87 -6.98 3.07 8.17
N GLN A 88 -6.79 1.86 8.68
CA GLN A 88 -6.20 0.76 7.93
C GLN A 88 -7.29 -0.24 7.54
N LEU A 89 -7.33 -0.61 6.26
CA LEU A 89 -8.11 -1.71 5.73
C LEU A 89 -7.16 -2.85 5.39
N SER A 90 -7.36 -4.00 6.00
CA SER A 90 -6.55 -5.20 5.77
C SER A 90 -7.39 -6.38 5.33
N GLY A 91 -6.87 -7.13 4.36
CA GLY A 91 -7.49 -8.26 3.71
C GLY A 91 -6.72 -8.71 2.49
#